data_AF-A0AAP6JEK1-F1
#
_entry.id   AF-A0AAP6JEK1-F1
#
_cell.length_a   1.000
_cell.length_b   1.000
_cell.length_c   1.000
_cell.angle_alpha   90.00
_cell.angle_beta   90.00
_cell.angle_gamma   90.00
#
_symmetry.space_group_name_H-M   'P 1'
#
loop_
_entity.id
_entity.type
_entity.pdbx_description
1 polymer ?
#
loop_
_entity_poly.entity_id
_entity_poly.type
_entity_poly.pdbx_seq_one_letter_code
_entity_poly.pdbx_strand_id
1 'polypeptide(L)'
;MSGAIAPITPWVPVLGMIASGILGFAAAFIPTWWARKEERNQSYQARHRERMERAYRLALAVRNDYGSMFSQVLRHVHTGSKFEFSDNREIAPLLELEMLVTLYLDELSDSWASLKVSTEQFGKELARVVSGELDANKLTEKQKVCDEFVRLHGDVQRAIQELQRDISKNVVP
;
A
#
# COMPACT_ATOMS: atom_id res chain seq x y z
N MET A 1 84.52 7.81 15.16
CA MET A 1 83.33 8.59 14.74
C MET A 1 82.14 8.06 15.51
N SER A 2 81.92 8.60 16.72
CA SER A 2 80.80 8.19 17.57
C SER A 2 79.58 9.01 17.15
N GLY A 3 78.70 8.41 16.36
CA GLY A 3 77.39 8.98 16.06
C GLY A 3 76.53 8.91 17.31
N ALA A 4 76.36 10.03 18.01
CA ALA A 4 75.41 10.13 19.10
C ALA A 4 73.99 9.96 18.53
N ILE A 5 73.37 8.82 18.80
CA ILE A 5 71.95 8.60 18.51
C ILE A 5 71.20 9.47 19.52
N ALA A 6 70.58 10.55 19.06
CA ALA A 6 69.74 11.40 19.90
C ALA A 6 68.68 10.52 20.60
N PRO A 7 68.43 10.68 21.90
CA PRO A 7 67.45 9.89 22.62
C PRO A 7 66.08 10.17 22.00
N ILE A 8 65.50 9.16 21.34
CA ILE A 8 64.13 9.23 20.85
C ILE A 8 63.25 9.45 22.07
N THR A 9 62.57 10.59 22.12
CA THR A 9 61.72 10.99 23.24
C THR A 9 60.71 9.87 23.51
N PRO A 10 60.60 9.35 24.75
CA PRO A 10 59.83 8.12 25.06
C PRO A 10 58.32 8.19 24.74
N TRP A 11 57.81 9.36 24.38
CA TRP A 11 56.42 9.61 23.99
C TRP A 11 56.13 9.32 22.51
N VAL A 12 57.14 9.27 21.64
CA VAL A 12 56.96 9.04 20.19
C VAL A 12 56.35 7.65 19.88
N PRO A 13 56.82 6.54 20.49
CA PRO A 13 56.21 5.22 20.28
C PRO A 13 54.76 5.15 20.78
N VAL A 14 54.45 5.84 21.88
CA VAL A 14 53.10 5.88 22.47
C VAL A 14 52.12 6.61 21.54
N LEU A 15 52.53 7.75 20.97
CA LEU A 15 51.73 8.46 19.97
C LEU A 15 51.55 7.64 18.68
N GLY A 16 52.58 6.90 18.27
CA GLY A 16 52.49 5.99 17.12
C GLY A 16 51.47 4.87 17.34
N MET A 17 51.47 4.21 18.50
CA MET A 17 50.49 3.18 18.82
C MET A 17 49.06 3.72 18.92
N ILE A 18 48.87 4.92 19.49
CA ILE A 18 47.54 5.57 19.55
C ILE A 18 47.05 5.91 18.14
N ALA A 19 47.90 6.49 17.30
CA ALA A 19 47.55 6.83 15.92
C ALA A 19 47.22 5.57 15.08
N SER A 20 48.01 4.51 15.21
CA SER A 20 47.74 3.22 14.54
C SER A 20 46.47 2.54 15.08
N GLY A 21 46.20 2.63 16.39
CA GLY A 21 44.98 2.11 16.99
C GLY A 21 43.72 2.82 16.51
N ILE A 22 43.76 4.15 16.39
CA ILE A 22 42.65 4.95 15.84
C ILE A 22 42.42 4.64 14.36
N LEU A 23 43.50 4.52 13.57
CA LEU A 23 43.40 4.16 12.15
C LEU A 23 42.87 2.74 11.95
N GLY A 24 43.33 1.77 12.75
CA GLY A 24 42.82 0.39 12.72
C GLY A 24 41.35 0.30 13.11
N PHE A 25 40.94 1.06 14.13
CA PHE A 25 39.54 1.15 14.55
C PHE A 25 38.67 1.80 13.46
N ALA A 26 39.09 2.93 12.88
CA ALA A 26 38.37 3.60 11.81
C ALA A 26 38.26 2.72 10.55
N ALA A 27 39.33 2.02 10.18
CA ALA A 27 39.35 1.10 9.04
C ALA A 27 38.40 -0.09 9.22
N ALA A 28 38.18 -0.56 10.46
CA ALA A 28 37.19 -1.61 10.75
C ALA A 28 35.76 -1.05 10.90
N PHE A 29 35.62 0.15 11.45
CA PHE A 29 34.32 0.74 11.77
C PHE A 29 33.60 1.34 10.56
N ILE A 30 34.33 2.00 9.65
CA ILE A 30 33.72 2.64 8.48
C ILE A 30 33.03 1.61 7.57
N PRO A 31 33.70 0.51 7.12
CA PRO A 31 33.06 -0.47 6.26
C PRO A 31 31.87 -1.16 6.92
N THR A 32 31.95 -1.45 8.22
CA THR A 32 30.84 -2.09 8.96
C THR A 32 29.64 -1.15 9.12
N TRP A 33 29.88 0.14 9.35
CA TRP A 33 28.81 1.15 9.37
C TRP A 33 28.15 1.31 8.01
N TRP A 34 28.93 1.38 6.93
CA TRP A 34 28.41 1.45 5.56
C TRP A 34 27.63 0.17 5.19
N ALA A 35 28.15 -1.01 5.50
CA ALA A 35 27.47 -2.28 5.25
C ALA A 35 26.13 -2.36 5.99
N ARG A 36 26.08 -1.98 7.27
CA ARG A 36 24.82 -1.93 8.03
C ARG A 36 23.83 -0.90 7.48
N LYS A 37 24.32 0.25 7.02
CA LYS A 37 23.47 1.27 6.42
C LYS A 37 22.84 0.76 5.12
N GLU A 38 23.63 0.09 4.29
CA GLU A 38 23.17 -0.52 3.04
C GLU A 38 22.17 -1.65 3.30
N GLU A 39 22.48 -2.56 4.22
CA GLU A 39 21.58 -3.64 4.64
C GLU A 39 20.24 -3.11 5.20
N ARG A 40 20.30 -2.04 6.00
CA ARG A 40 19.09 -1.36 6.49
C ARG A 40 18.27 -0.76 5.35
N ASN A 41 18.92 -0.17 4.34
CA ASN A 41 18.24 0.41 3.19
C ASN A 41 17.60 -0.68 2.32
N GLN A 42 18.33 -1.75 2.04
CA GLN A 42 17.83 -2.90 1.27
C GLN A 42 16.64 -3.57 1.97
N SER A 43 16.73 -3.81 3.28
CA SER A 43 15.62 -4.38 4.04
C SER A 43 14.41 -3.45 4.14
N TYR A 44 14.61 -2.13 4.10
CA TYR A 44 13.53 -1.17 4.02
C TYR A 44 12.84 -1.22 2.65
N GLN A 45 13.61 -1.16 1.57
CA GLN A 45 13.10 -1.22 0.19
C GLN A 45 12.37 -2.54 -0.08
N ALA A 46 12.91 -3.67 0.40
CA ALA A 46 12.25 -4.97 0.26
C ALA A 46 10.87 -5.00 0.94
N ARG A 47 10.77 -4.52 2.18
CA ARG A 47 9.49 -4.43 2.91
C ARG A 47 8.53 -3.45 2.27
N HIS A 48 9.03 -2.32 1.77
CA HIS A 48 8.21 -1.34 1.08
C HIS A 48 7.62 -1.92 -0.20
N ARG A 49 8.44 -2.59 -1.03
CA ARG A 49 7.99 -3.29 -2.23
C ARG A 49 6.96 -4.37 -1.91
N GLU A 50 7.20 -5.19 -0.90
CA GLU A 50 6.25 -6.23 -0.48
C GLU A 50 4.88 -5.63 -0.10
N ARG A 51 4.87 -4.51 0.63
CA ARG A 51 3.63 -3.80 1.00
C ARG A 51 2.92 -3.23 -0.22
N MET A 52 3.65 -2.67 -1.19
CA MET A 52 3.08 -2.20 -2.45
C MET A 52 2.46 -3.33 -3.26
N GLU A 53 3.15 -4.47 -3.37
CA GLU A 53 2.61 -5.67 -4.04
C GLU A 53 1.35 -6.18 -3.33
N ARG A 54 1.32 -6.15 -1.99
CA ARG A 54 0.13 -6.49 -1.21
C ARG A 54 -1.02 -5.51 -1.46
N ALA A 55 -0.76 -4.20 -1.45
CA ALA A 55 -1.74 -3.17 -1.77
C ALA A 55 -2.34 -3.37 -3.17
N TYR A 56 -1.51 -3.75 -4.16
CA TYR A 56 -1.97 -4.05 -5.50
C TYR A 56 -2.92 -5.25 -5.55
N ARG A 57 -2.57 -6.34 -4.84
CA ARG A 57 -3.43 -7.54 -4.73
C ARG A 57 -4.76 -7.20 -4.04
N LEU A 58 -4.73 -6.37 -3.01
CA LEU A 58 -5.94 -5.91 -2.33
C LEU A 58 -6.81 -5.05 -3.24
N ALA A 59 -6.22 -4.14 -4.03
CA ALA A 59 -6.97 -3.36 -5.02
C ALA A 59 -7.67 -4.26 -6.05
N LEU A 60 -7.04 -5.37 -6.47
CA LEU A 60 -7.67 -6.38 -7.32
C LEU A 60 -8.81 -7.13 -6.60
N ALA A 61 -8.63 -7.47 -5.32
CA ALA A 61 -9.69 -8.10 -4.53
C ALA A 61 -10.90 -7.17 -4.37
N VAL A 62 -10.68 -5.88 -4.05
CA VAL A 62 -11.73 -4.86 -4.01
C VAL A 62 -12.43 -4.75 -5.37
N ARG A 63 -11.68 -4.76 -6.47
CA ARG A 63 -12.26 -4.73 -7.83
C ARG A 63 -13.23 -5.88 -8.06
N ASN A 64 -12.85 -7.09 -7.65
CA ASN A 64 -13.66 -8.30 -7.81
C ASN A 64 -14.89 -8.25 -6.90
N ASP A 65 -14.75 -7.81 -5.65
CA ASP A 65 -15.85 -7.69 -4.70
C ASP A 65 -16.92 -6.73 -5.23
N TYR A 66 -16.53 -5.54 -5.68
CA TYR A 66 -17.45 -4.55 -6.24
C TYR A 66 -18.03 -4.97 -7.60
N GLY A 67 -17.29 -5.74 -8.41
CA GLY A 67 -17.82 -6.35 -9.63
C GLY A 67 -18.88 -7.41 -9.33
N SER A 68 -18.68 -8.21 -8.29
CA SER A 68 -19.66 -9.19 -7.80
C SER A 68 -20.90 -8.48 -7.27
N MET A 69 -20.73 -7.49 -6.38
CA MET A 69 -21.85 -6.69 -5.86
C MET A 69 -22.64 -6.02 -6.96
N PHE A 70 -21.98 -5.41 -7.94
CA PHE A 70 -22.64 -4.81 -9.10
C PHE A 70 -23.48 -5.82 -9.88
N SER A 71 -22.93 -7.02 -10.14
CA SER A 71 -23.65 -8.10 -10.82
C SER A 71 -24.86 -8.59 -10.02
N GLN A 72 -24.73 -8.65 -8.69
CA GLN A 72 -25.84 -9.01 -7.79
C GLN A 72 -26.94 -7.94 -7.79
N VAL A 73 -26.59 -6.65 -7.80
CA VAL A 73 -27.57 -5.56 -7.90
C VAL A 73 -28.36 -5.66 -9.19
N LEU A 74 -27.68 -5.84 -10.33
CA LEU A 74 -28.38 -5.98 -11.62
C LEU A 74 -29.33 -7.18 -11.62
N ARG A 75 -28.90 -8.31 -11.04
CA ARG A 75 -29.76 -9.48 -10.87
C ARG A 75 -30.94 -9.18 -9.94
N HIS A 76 -30.71 -8.54 -8.80
CA HIS A 76 -31.76 -8.15 -7.86
C HIS A 76 -32.82 -7.26 -8.52
N VAL A 77 -32.40 -6.21 -9.24
CA VAL A 77 -33.30 -5.29 -9.94
C VAL A 77 -34.09 -6.00 -11.05
N HIS A 78 -33.46 -6.91 -11.80
CA HIS A 78 -34.10 -7.58 -12.92
C HIS A 78 -35.02 -8.72 -12.48
N THR A 79 -34.56 -9.62 -11.61
CA THR A 79 -35.23 -10.88 -11.25
C THR A 79 -35.75 -10.94 -9.82
N GLY A 80 -35.52 -9.92 -9.00
CA GLY A 80 -35.91 -9.93 -7.57
C GLY A 80 -35.09 -10.92 -6.73
N SER A 81 -33.94 -11.39 -7.25
CA SER A 81 -33.07 -12.34 -6.54
C SER A 81 -32.52 -11.73 -5.26
N LYS A 82 -32.41 -12.53 -4.19
CA LYS A 82 -31.77 -12.09 -2.95
C LYS A 82 -30.28 -11.85 -3.15
N PHE A 83 -29.72 -10.93 -2.37
CA PHE A 83 -28.28 -10.73 -2.30
C PHE A 83 -27.64 -11.92 -1.57
N GLU A 84 -26.51 -12.37 -2.10
CA GLU A 84 -25.69 -13.43 -1.53
C GLU A 84 -24.35 -12.81 -1.09
N PHE A 85 -24.23 -12.55 0.20
CA PHE A 85 -22.97 -12.12 0.80
C PHE A 85 -22.27 -13.35 1.38
N SER A 86 -21.35 -13.94 0.62
CA SER A 86 -20.43 -14.95 1.14
C SER A 86 -19.04 -14.31 1.23
N ASP A 87 -18.63 -13.92 2.43
CA ASP A 87 -17.24 -13.57 2.69
C ASP A 87 -16.72 -14.39 3.87
N ASN A 88 -15.80 -15.31 3.57
CA ASN A 88 -15.11 -16.13 4.57
C ASN A 88 -13.76 -15.53 4.96
N ARG A 89 -13.44 -14.31 4.51
CA ARG A 89 -12.19 -13.62 4.88
C ARG A 89 -12.28 -13.05 6.28
N GLU A 90 -11.18 -13.12 7.02
CA GLU A 90 -11.06 -12.54 8.37
C GLU A 90 -11.14 -11.01 8.35
N ILE A 91 -10.59 -10.38 7.31
CA ILE A 91 -10.59 -8.93 7.10
C ILE A 91 -11.04 -8.64 5.66
N ALA A 92 -11.98 -7.70 5.52
CA ALA A 92 -12.43 -7.24 4.20
C ALA A 92 -11.26 -6.56 3.44
N PRO A 93 -11.05 -6.83 2.15
CA PRO A 93 -9.91 -6.29 1.41
C PRO A 93 -9.83 -4.76 1.42
N LEU A 94 -10.97 -4.08 1.42
CA LEU A 94 -11.04 -2.62 1.49
C LEU A 94 -10.47 -2.08 2.82
N LEU A 95 -10.76 -2.76 3.93
CA LEU A 95 -10.27 -2.39 5.26
C LEU A 95 -8.77 -2.71 5.41
N GLU A 96 -8.34 -3.84 4.89
CA GLU A 96 -6.92 -4.19 4.89
C GLU A 96 -6.09 -3.19 4.05
N LEU A 97 -6.66 -2.71 2.94
CA LEU A 97 -6.05 -1.68 2.11
C LEU A 97 -5.96 -0.34 2.85
N GLU A 98 -7.02 0.07 3.55
CA GLU A 98 -7.01 1.26 4.41
C GLU A 98 -5.88 1.19 5.44
N MET A 99 -5.76 0.06 6.15
CA MET A 99 -4.71 -0.16 7.13
C MET A 99 -3.31 -0.04 6.51
N LEU A 100 -3.08 -0.62 5.34
CA LEU A 100 -1.77 -0.54 4.67
C LEU A 100 -1.42 0.88 4.23
N VAL A 101 -2.38 1.59 3.64
CA VAL A 101 -2.18 2.98 3.20
C VAL A 101 -1.88 3.88 4.39
N THR A 102 -2.72 3.85 5.42
CA THR A 102 -2.57 4.72 6.59
C THR A 102 -1.30 4.44 7.41
N LEU A 103 -0.86 3.18 7.51
CA LEU A 103 0.27 2.83 8.37
C LEU A 103 1.62 2.90 7.65
N TYR A 104 1.64 2.63 6.33
CA TYR A 104 2.89 2.32 5.64
C TYR A 104 3.06 2.94 4.26
N LEU A 105 1.99 3.38 3.59
CA LEU A 105 2.00 3.83 2.21
C LEU A 105 1.29 5.18 2.07
N ASP A 106 1.78 6.19 2.79
CA ASP A 106 1.21 7.55 2.82
C ASP A 106 1.18 8.19 1.43
N GLU A 107 2.12 7.80 0.56
CA GLU A 107 2.16 8.19 -0.85
C GLU A 107 0.95 7.75 -1.68
N LEU A 108 0.11 6.84 -1.17
CA LEU A 108 -1.14 6.41 -1.80
C LEU A 108 -2.39 7.08 -1.20
N SER A 109 -2.22 8.01 -0.25
CA SER A 109 -3.32 8.61 0.52
C SER A 109 -4.36 9.32 -0.36
N ASP A 110 -3.92 10.05 -1.39
CA ASP A 110 -4.81 10.77 -2.31
C ASP A 110 -5.67 9.83 -3.15
N SER A 111 -5.07 8.81 -3.76
CA SER A 111 -5.79 7.82 -4.58
C SER A 111 -6.67 6.91 -3.72
N TRP A 112 -6.24 6.62 -2.49
CA TRP A 112 -7.08 5.97 -1.48
C TRP A 112 -8.31 6.81 -1.12
N ALA A 113 -8.15 8.13 -0.90
CA ALA A 113 -9.28 9.00 -0.58
C ALA A 113 -10.33 9.01 -1.68
N SER A 114 -9.89 9.07 -2.95
CA SER A 114 -10.77 8.94 -4.11
C SER A 114 -11.52 7.61 -4.12
N LEU A 115 -10.81 6.48 -3.89
CA LEU A 115 -11.43 5.16 -3.81
C LEU A 115 -12.47 5.08 -2.69
N LYS A 116 -12.13 5.57 -1.50
CA LYS A 116 -13.02 5.58 -0.34
C LYS A 116 -14.33 6.29 -0.65
N VAL A 117 -14.27 7.50 -1.23
CA VAL A 117 -15.47 8.27 -1.61
C VAL A 117 -16.33 7.49 -2.62
N SER A 118 -15.73 6.91 -3.67
CA SER A 118 -16.49 6.13 -4.65
C SER A 118 -17.15 4.89 -4.05
N THR A 119 -16.42 4.18 -3.17
CA THR A 119 -16.95 2.99 -2.48
C THR A 119 -18.07 3.30 -1.50
N GLU A 120 -18.00 4.44 -0.80
CA GLU A 120 -19.06 4.92 0.08
C GLU A 120 -20.31 5.32 -0.68
N GLN A 121 -20.17 6.00 -1.83
CA GLN A 121 -21.31 6.36 -2.68
C GLN A 121 -22.01 5.10 -3.22
N PHE A 122 -21.22 4.13 -3.71
CA PHE A 122 -21.74 2.83 -4.13
C PHE A 122 -22.48 2.12 -2.98
N GLY A 123 -21.87 2.09 -1.79
CA GLY A 123 -22.45 1.43 -0.61
C GLY A 123 -23.75 2.07 -0.12
N LYS A 124 -23.85 3.42 -0.15
CA LYS A 124 -25.09 4.15 0.20
C LYS A 124 -26.22 3.79 -0.74
N GLU A 125 -25.93 3.74 -2.04
CA GLU A 125 -26.92 3.41 -3.06
C GLU A 125 -27.33 1.93 -2.98
N LEU A 126 -26.38 1.03 -2.72
CA LEU A 126 -26.64 -0.37 -2.43
C LEU A 126 -27.57 -0.54 -1.23
N ALA A 127 -27.29 0.15 -0.11
CA ALA A 127 -28.12 0.11 1.07
C ALA A 127 -29.55 0.60 0.78
N ARG A 128 -29.71 1.64 -0.07
CA ARG A 128 -31.02 2.14 -0.50
C ARG A 128 -31.80 1.08 -1.28
N VAL A 129 -31.15 0.40 -2.21
CA VAL A 129 -31.77 -0.67 -3.03
C VAL A 129 -32.13 -1.90 -2.19
N VAL A 130 -31.26 -2.30 -1.25
CA VAL A 130 -31.50 -3.46 -0.40
C VAL A 130 -32.61 -3.21 0.62
N SER A 131 -32.71 -1.99 1.16
CA SER A 131 -33.71 -1.62 2.17
C SER A 131 -35.04 -1.16 1.59
N GLY A 132 -35.07 -0.74 0.31
CA GLY A 132 -36.28 -0.33 -0.38
C GLY A 132 -37.01 -1.51 -1.04
N GLU A 133 -38.34 -1.51 -0.96
CA GLU A 133 -39.15 -2.32 -1.87
C GLU A 133 -39.15 -1.65 -3.25
N LEU A 134 -38.18 -2.01 -4.08
CA LEU A 134 -38.18 -1.64 -5.49
C LEU A 134 -39.47 -2.17 -6.13
N ASP A 135 -40.33 -1.26 -6.59
CA ASP A 135 -41.59 -1.64 -7.23
C ASP A 135 -41.27 -2.32 -8.57
N ALA A 136 -41.24 -3.66 -8.54
CA ALA A 136 -40.75 -4.50 -9.62
C ALA A 136 -41.52 -4.30 -10.95
N ASN A 137 -42.66 -3.62 -10.91
CA ASN A 137 -43.52 -3.35 -12.06
C ASN A 137 -43.20 -2.03 -12.77
N LYS A 138 -42.38 -1.14 -12.20
CA LYS A 138 -42.01 0.14 -12.84
C LYS A 138 -40.67 0.03 -13.57
N LEU A 139 -40.75 -0.20 -14.88
CA LEU A 139 -39.58 -0.31 -15.77
C LEU A 139 -38.64 0.89 -15.69
N THR A 140 -39.20 2.11 -15.61
CA THR A 140 -38.44 3.37 -15.53
C THR A 140 -37.63 3.50 -14.24
N GLU A 141 -38.13 2.95 -13.13
CA GLU A 141 -37.44 2.96 -11.84
C GLU A 141 -36.26 1.97 -11.85
N LYS A 142 -36.47 0.78 -12.41
CA LYS A 142 -35.40 -0.20 -12.63
C LYS A 142 -34.29 0.32 -13.51
N GLN A 143 -34.62 0.97 -14.63
CA GLN A 143 -33.64 1.58 -15.53
C GLN A 143 -32.81 2.64 -14.82
N LYS A 144 -33.45 3.55 -14.08
CA LYS A 144 -32.77 4.60 -13.32
C LYS A 144 -31.78 4.02 -12.29
N VAL A 145 -32.18 2.96 -11.59
CA VAL A 145 -31.29 2.26 -10.65
C VAL A 145 -30.12 1.63 -11.40
N CYS A 146 -30.37 0.87 -12.46
CA CYS A 146 -29.30 0.27 -13.26
C CYS A 146 -28.29 1.29 -13.79
N ASP A 147 -28.77 2.41 -14.36
CA ASP A 147 -27.92 3.48 -14.89
C ASP A 147 -27.04 4.10 -13.80
N GLU A 148 -27.61 4.33 -12.61
CA GLU A 148 -26.86 4.84 -11.47
C GLU A 148 -25.78 3.86 -10.99
N PHE A 149 -26.09 2.56 -10.93
CA PHE A 149 -25.10 1.55 -10.57
C PHE A 149 -24.01 1.38 -11.63
N VAL A 150 -24.32 1.52 -12.92
CA VAL A 150 -23.32 1.52 -14.00
C VAL A 150 -22.35 2.69 -13.79
N ARG A 151 -22.87 3.88 -13.50
CA ARG A 151 -22.07 5.07 -13.21
C ARG A 151 -21.19 4.86 -11.97
N LEU A 152 -21.79 4.48 -10.85
CA LEU A 152 -21.08 4.28 -9.57
C LEU A 152 -20.03 3.16 -9.66
N HIS A 153 -20.34 2.06 -10.35
CA HIS A 153 -19.36 1.01 -10.61
C HIS A 153 -18.20 1.54 -11.46
N GLY A 154 -18.49 2.35 -12.50
CA GLY A 154 -17.47 3.01 -13.31
C GLY A 154 -16.59 3.98 -12.51
N ASP A 155 -17.15 4.68 -11.52
CA ASP A 155 -16.39 5.55 -10.60
C ASP A 155 -15.44 4.72 -9.73
N VAL A 156 -15.93 3.62 -9.12
CA VAL A 156 -15.10 2.69 -8.34
C VAL A 156 -13.98 2.08 -9.20
N GLN A 157 -14.28 1.62 -10.43
CA GLN A 157 -13.26 1.06 -11.32
C GLN A 157 -12.17 2.08 -11.68
N ARG A 158 -12.55 3.35 -11.92
CA ARG A 158 -11.59 4.42 -12.19
C ARG A 158 -10.71 4.69 -10.98
N ALA A 159 -11.28 4.81 -9.78
CA ALA A 159 -10.50 5.03 -8.57
C ALA A 159 -9.53 3.87 -8.27
N ILE A 160 -9.94 2.63 -8.51
CA ILE A 160 -9.06 1.45 -8.40
C ILE A 160 -7.91 1.54 -9.41
N GLN A 161 -8.19 1.92 -10.66
CA GLN A 161 -7.16 2.07 -11.68
C GLN A 161 -6.17 3.18 -11.35
N GLU A 162 -6.65 4.30 -10.80
CA GLU A 162 -5.79 5.39 -10.31
C GLU A 162 -4.87 4.90 -9.20
N LEU A 163 -5.40 4.21 -8.19
CA LEU A 163 -4.62 3.61 -7.12
C LEU A 163 -3.58 2.61 -7.65
N GLN A 164 -3.97 1.73 -8.58
CA GLN A 164 -3.04 0.77 -9.21
C GLN A 164 -1.94 1.46 -10.00
N ARG A 165 -2.26 2.55 -10.69
CA ARG A 165 -1.28 3.36 -11.43
C ARG A 165 -0.29 4.00 -10.47
N ASP A 166 -0.76 4.54 -9.35
CA ASP A 166 0.11 5.19 -8.37
C ASP A 166 0.97 4.17 -7.62
N ILE A 167 0.45 2.98 -7.30
CA ILE A 167 1.27 1.85 -6.82
C ILE A 167 2.38 1.53 -7.83
N SER A 168 2.03 1.38 -9.12
CA SER A 168 3.00 1.00 -10.16
C SER A 168 4.12 2.02 -10.33
N LYS A 169 3.82 3.32 -10.17
CA LYS A 169 4.82 4.40 -10.21
C LYS A 169 5.79 4.36 -9.03
N ASN A 170 5.32 3.95 -7.86
CA ASN A 170 6.12 3.92 -6.64
C ASN A 170 6.86 2.59 -6.41
N VAL A 171 6.49 1.52 -7.13
CA VAL A 171 7.20 0.22 -7.10
C VAL A 171 8.50 0.22 -7.92
N VAL A 172 8.57 1.04 -8.98
CA VAL A 172 9.74 1.14 -9.87
C VAL A 172 10.46 2.45 -9.59
N PRO A 173 11.58 2.45 -8.82
CA PRO A 173 12.42 3.63 -8.68
C PRO A 173 13.17 3.99 -9.97
#